data_AF-A0ABD3EEP6-F1
#
_entry.id   AF-A0ABD3EEP6-F1
#
_cell.length_a   1.000
_cell.length_b   1.000
_cell.length_c   1.000
_cell.angle_alpha   90.00
_cell.angle_beta   90.00
_cell.angle_gamma   90.00
#
_symmetry.space_group_name_H-M   'P 1'
#
loop_
_entity.id
_entity.type
_entity.pdbx_description
1 polymer ?
#
loop_
_entity_poly.entity_id
_entity_poly.type
_entity_poly.pdbx_seq_one_letter_code
_entity_poly.pdbx_strand_id
1 'polypeptide(L)'
;MASQALLQLRPTFATTKSYVVYMGAHTNRAQVTSADITQSHYDFLGSFLGSADKAKDAILYSYNKHINGFSATIEDDVADQLSQHPKVVSVFLNQRKNLQATRSWNFLGLENNNGQIPMGSLWEKARFGEDVIIGGNLDTGN
;
A
#
# COMPACT_ATOMS: atom_id res chain seq x y z
N MET A 1 41.97 40.58 -15.34
CA MET A 1 41.08 40.12 -14.26
C MET A 1 39.82 39.55 -14.89
N ALA A 2 39.77 38.25 -15.20
CA ALA A 2 38.58 37.61 -15.75
C ALA A 2 37.94 36.74 -14.66
N SER A 3 36.76 37.13 -14.20
CA SER A 3 35.99 36.42 -13.18
C SER A 3 35.25 35.26 -13.85
N GLN A 4 35.59 34.02 -13.48
CA GLN A 4 34.82 32.85 -13.90
C GLN A 4 33.63 32.66 -12.95
N ALA A 5 32.42 32.76 -13.51
CA ALA A 5 31.20 32.43 -12.79
C ALA A 5 31.04 30.90 -12.75
N LEU A 6 31.19 30.31 -11.57
CA LEU A 6 30.96 28.89 -11.33
C LEU A 6 29.44 28.65 -11.23
N LEU A 7 28.83 28.10 -12.28
CA LEU A 7 27.45 27.60 -12.22
C LEU A 7 27.41 26.38 -11.28
N GLN A 8 26.96 26.60 -10.05
CA GLN A 8 26.64 25.50 -9.12
C GLN A 8 25.36 24.80 -9.60
N LEU A 9 25.53 23.70 -10.34
CA LEU A 9 24.46 22.75 -10.58
C LEU A 9 24.13 22.04 -9.26
N ARG A 10 23.00 22.41 -8.65
CA ARG A 10 22.47 21.67 -7.49
C ARG A 10 21.91 20.34 -8.00
N PRO A 11 22.33 19.18 -7.46
CA PRO A 11 21.67 17.93 -7.75
C PRO A 11 20.27 17.98 -7.16
N THR A 12 19.25 18.06 -8.02
CA THR A 12 17.86 17.86 -7.62
C THR A 12 17.68 16.36 -7.39
N PHE A 13 17.66 15.92 -6.14
CA PHE A 13 17.21 14.57 -5.81
C PHE A 13 15.71 14.50 -6.12
N ALA A 14 15.36 14.01 -7.30
CA ALA A 14 13.97 13.69 -7.63
C ALA A 14 13.53 12.58 -6.67
N THR A 15 12.56 12.88 -5.80
CA THR A 15 11.95 11.87 -4.95
C THR A 15 11.08 10.99 -5.84
N THR A 16 11.45 9.73 -6.04
CA THR A 16 10.69 8.81 -6.88
C THR A 16 9.33 8.54 -6.22
N LYS A 17 8.25 9.00 -6.85
CA LYS A 17 6.88 8.73 -6.41
C LYS A 17 6.44 7.37 -6.92
N SER A 18 5.66 6.66 -6.11
CA SER A 18 4.93 5.49 -6.58
C SER A 18 3.44 5.68 -6.30
N TYR A 19 2.62 5.03 -7.10
CA TYR A 19 1.17 5.12 -7.07
C TYR A 19 0.57 3.73 -6.92
N VAL A 20 -0.56 3.63 -6.25
CA VAL A 20 -1.42 2.44 -6.25
C VAL A 20 -2.55 2.69 -7.23
N VAL A 21 -2.69 1.78 -8.20
CA VAL A 21 -3.76 1.74 -9.19
C VAL A 21 -4.71 0.62 -8.80
N TYR A 22 -5.91 0.98 -8.38
CA TYR A 22 -6.96 0.03 -7.99
C TYR A 22 -7.95 -0.17 -9.14
N MET A 23 -8.15 -1.42 -9.55
CA MET A 23 -8.97 -1.83 -10.69
C MET A 23 -10.18 -2.68 -10.28
N GLY A 24 -10.58 -2.64 -9.00
CA GLY A 24 -11.76 -3.35 -8.50
C GLY A 24 -11.50 -4.79 -8.05
N ALA A 25 -12.53 -5.64 -8.14
CA ALA A 25 -12.47 -7.07 -7.84
C ALA A 25 -12.28 -7.89 -9.12
N HIS A 26 -11.71 -9.09 -9.00
CA HIS A 26 -11.58 -10.01 -10.13
C HIS A 26 -12.95 -10.57 -10.52
N THR A 27 -13.37 -10.36 -11.76
CA THR A 27 -14.67 -10.84 -12.27
C THR A 27 -14.70 -12.34 -12.56
N ASN A 28 -13.55 -12.99 -12.81
CA ASN A 28 -13.47 -14.40 -13.25
C ASN A 28 -12.36 -15.22 -12.53
N ARG A 29 -12.28 -15.12 -11.20
CA ARG A 29 -11.18 -15.73 -10.40
C ARG A 29 -11.05 -17.26 -10.54
N ALA A 30 -12.12 -17.96 -10.90
CA ALA A 30 -12.11 -19.42 -11.06
C ALA A 30 -11.39 -19.91 -12.33
N GLN A 31 -11.15 -19.03 -13.30
CA GLN A 31 -10.64 -19.39 -14.63
C GLN A 31 -9.29 -18.77 -14.97
N VAL A 32 -8.73 -17.93 -14.10
CA VAL A 32 -7.55 -17.11 -14.39
C VAL A 32 -6.52 -17.28 -13.28
N THR A 33 -5.26 -17.55 -13.64
CA THR A 33 -4.18 -17.71 -12.66
C THR A 33 -3.65 -16.35 -12.20
N SER A 34 -2.96 -16.32 -11.05
CA SER A 34 -2.27 -15.10 -10.58
C SER A 34 -1.18 -14.61 -11.55
N ALA A 35 -0.58 -15.52 -12.34
CA ALA A 35 0.38 -15.18 -13.37
C ALA A 35 -0.30 -14.44 -14.53
N ASP A 36 -1.46 -14.92 -14.99
CA ASP A 36 -2.23 -14.28 -16.05
C ASP A 36 -2.69 -12.87 -15.65
N ILE A 37 -3.16 -12.71 -14.40
CA ILE A 37 -3.53 -11.39 -13.86
C ILE A 37 -2.32 -10.47 -13.84
N THR A 38 -1.17 -10.97 -13.39
CA THR A 38 0.06 -10.16 -13.33
C THR A 38 0.53 -9.77 -14.73
N GLN A 39 0.44 -10.67 -15.71
CA GLN A 39 0.72 -10.35 -17.10
C GLN A 39 -0.24 -9.27 -17.62
N SER A 40 -1.53 -9.36 -17.30
CA SER A 40 -2.51 -8.34 -17.68
C SER A 40 -2.20 -6.96 -17.08
N HIS A 41 -1.59 -6.90 -15.89
CA HIS A 41 -1.12 -5.64 -15.31
C HIS A 41 0.06 -5.05 -16.08
N TYR A 42 1.04 -5.88 -16.49
CA TYR A 42 2.15 -5.43 -17.34
C TYR A 42 1.65 -4.92 -18.69
N ASP A 43 0.73 -5.63 -19.32
CA ASP A 43 0.16 -5.23 -20.61
C ASP A 43 -0.65 -3.93 -20.47
N PHE A 44 -1.42 -3.81 -19.38
CA PHE A 44 -2.22 -2.62 -19.10
C PHE A 44 -1.34 -1.39 -18.88
N LEU A 45 -0.39 -1.43 -17.95
CA LEU A 45 0.50 -0.29 -17.73
C LEU A 45 1.41 -0.04 -18.95
N GLY A 46 1.82 -1.10 -19.63
CA GLY A 46 2.64 -1.03 -20.84
C GLY A 46 1.97 -0.25 -21.96
N SER A 47 0.63 -0.25 -22.04
CA SER A 47 -0.12 0.58 -23.00
C SER A 47 0.03 2.10 -22.77
N PHE A 48 0.38 2.53 -21.55
CA PHE A 48 0.65 3.94 -21.21
C PHE A 48 2.14 4.27 -21.33
N LEU A 49 3.02 3.33 -20.97
CA LEU A 49 4.47 3.53 -21.00
C LEU A 49 5.12 3.24 -22.37
N GLY A 50 4.35 2.67 -23.30
CA GLY A 50 4.77 2.26 -24.63
C GLY A 50 5.53 0.93 -24.71
N SER A 51 5.65 0.19 -23.60
CA SER A 51 6.27 -1.15 -23.58
C SER A 51 5.91 -1.93 -22.32
N ALA A 52 5.68 -3.24 -22.47
CA ALA A 52 5.49 -4.16 -21.35
C ALA A 52 6.75 -4.30 -20.47
N ASP A 53 7.95 -4.14 -21.04
CA ASP A 53 9.19 -4.26 -20.26
C ASP A 53 9.38 -3.05 -19.34
N LYS A 54 9.07 -1.84 -19.82
CA LYS A 54 9.01 -0.65 -18.95
C LYS A 54 7.98 -0.82 -17.83
N ALA A 55 6.86 -1.47 -18.11
CA ALA A 55 5.86 -1.75 -17.09
C ALA A 55 6.34 -2.75 -16.04
N LYS A 56 7.10 -3.78 -16.44
CA LYS A 56 7.73 -4.73 -15.50
C LYS A 56 8.72 -4.03 -14.58
N ASP A 57 9.52 -3.10 -15.12
CA ASP A 57 10.49 -2.33 -14.32
C ASP A 57 9.80 -1.32 -13.38
N ALA A 58 8.67 -0.76 -13.80
CA ALA A 58 7.92 0.22 -13.03
C ALA A 58 7.06 -0.40 -11.92
N ILE A 59 6.47 -1.58 -12.15
CA ILE A 59 5.57 -2.23 -11.19
C ILE A 59 6.37 -2.80 -10.01
N LEU A 60 6.08 -2.26 -8.83
CA LEU A 60 6.65 -2.71 -7.56
C LEU A 60 5.90 -3.93 -6.99
N TYR A 61 4.59 -3.98 -7.23
CA TYR A 61 3.74 -5.06 -6.74
C TYR A 61 2.48 -5.22 -7.57
N SER A 62 2.10 -6.46 -7.85
CA SER A 62 0.87 -6.84 -8.54
C SER A 62 -0.11 -7.42 -7.52
N TYR A 63 -1.20 -6.71 -7.24
CA TYR A 63 -2.29 -7.22 -6.41
C TYR A 63 -3.17 -8.13 -7.27
N ASN A 64 -2.96 -9.45 -7.15
CA ASN A 64 -3.59 -10.48 -7.99
C ASN A 64 -4.40 -11.51 -7.21
N LYS A 65 -4.58 -11.27 -5.90
CA LYS A 65 -5.32 -12.17 -5.01
C LYS A 65 -6.74 -11.67 -4.83
N HIS A 66 -6.98 -10.81 -3.85
CA HIS A 66 -8.33 -10.43 -3.40
C HIS A 66 -8.82 -9.14 -4.04
N ILE A 67 -7.88 -8.30 -4.48
CA ILE A 67 -8.14 -7.07 -5.19
C ILE A 67 -7.37 -7.12 -6.50
N ASN A 68 -7.86 -6.40 -7.50
CA ASN A 68 -7.22 -6.23 -8.80
C ASN A 68 -6.53 -4.87 -8.86
N GLY A 69 -5.28 -4.84 -9.31
CA GLY A 69 -4.51 -3.61 -9.40
C GLY A 69 -3.02 -3.82 -9.15
N PHE A 70 -2.26 -2.73 -9.11
CA PHE A 70 -0.81 -2.76 -8.92
C PHE A 70 -0.31 -1.48 -8.27
N SER A 71 0.89 -1.54 -7.70
CA SER A 71 1.65 -0.35 -7.33
C SER A 71 2.82 -0.17 -8.28
N ALA A 72 3.04 1.04 -8.81
CA ALA A 72 4.11 1.31 -9.75
C ALA A 72 4.77 2.67 -9.50
N THR A 73 6.05 2.77 -9.85
CA THR A 73 6.79 4.02 -9.95
C THR A 73 6.53 4.64 -11.31
N ILE A 74 5.74 5.70 -11.36
CA ILE A 74 5.31 6.37 -12.59
C ILE A 74 5.25 7.89 -12.36
N GLU A 75 5.32 8.63 -13.46
CA GLU A 75 5.16 10.09 -13.45
C GLU A 75 3.70 10.49 -13.17
N ASP A 76 3.53 11.72 -12.69
CA ASP A 76 2.22 12.26 -12.28
C ASP A 76 1.23 12.31 -13.45
N ASP A 77 1.70 12.60 -14.68
CA ASP A 77 0.88 12.63 -15.89
C ASP A 77 0.34 11.25 -16.28
N VAL A 78 1.15 10.21 -16.13
CA VAL A 78 0.73 8.82 -16.35
C VAL A 78 -0.29 8.41 -15.28
N ALA A 79 -0.10 8.80 -14.03
CA ALA A 79 -1.05 8.55 -12.96
C ALA A 79 -2.41 9.22 -13.23
N ASP A 80 -2.41 10.46 -13.70
CA ASP A 80 -3.61 11.20 -14.09
C ASP A 80 -4.32 10.54 -15.28
N GLN A 81 -3.59 10.08 -16.29
CA GLN A 81 -4.17 9.33 -17.42
C GLN A 81 -4.81 8.02 -16.98
N LEU A 82 -4.13 7.27 -16.09
CA LEU A 82 -4.67 6.04 -15.53
C LEU A 82 -5.96 6.29 -14.74
N SER A 83 -6.04 7.39 -13.99
CA SER A 83 -7.23 7.74 -13.19
C SER A 83 -8.49 7.98 -14.03
N GLN A 84 -8.33 8.32 -15.30
CA GLN A 84 -9.43 8.58 -16.24
C GLN A 84 -9.87 7.32 -17.00
N HIS A 85 -9.12 6.22 -16.89
CA HIS A 85 -9.38 5.01 -17.65
C HIS A 85 -10.55 4.21 -17.04
N PRO A 86 -11.54 3.74 -17.81
CA PRO A 86 -12.76 3.10 -17.27
C PRO A 86 -12.53 1.78 -16.53
N LYS A 87 -11.38 1.13 -16.72
CA LYS A 87 -10.96 -0.07 -15.96
C LYS A 87 -10.34 0.26 -14.59
N VAL A 88 -10.06 1.53 -14.31
CA VAL A 88 -9.43 2.00 -13.08
C VAL A 88 -10.50 2.63 -12.20
N VAL A 89 -10.58 2.15 -10.97
CA VAL A 89 -11.52 2.66 -9.97
C VAL A 89 -10.91 3.83 -9.21
N SER A 90 -9.63 3.75 -8.85
CA SER A 90 -8.91 4.85 -8.20
C SER A 90 -7.40 4.75 -8.39
N VAL A 91 -6.74 5.91 -8.39
CA VAL A 91 -5.28 6.05 -8.35
C VAL A 91 -4.93 6.96 -7.19
N PHE A 92 -3.98 6.53 -6.35
CA PHE A 92 -3.53 7.35 -5.22
C PHE A 92 -2.05 7.12 -4.93
N LEU A 93 -1.40 8.13 -4.35
CA LEU A 93 0.02 8.05 -4.01
C LEU A 93 0.26 6.91 -3.01
N ASN A 94 1.23 6.06 -3.32
CA ASN A 94 1.67 4.99 -2.45
C ASN A 94 2.42 5.58 -1.26
N GLN A 95 1.72 5.71 -0.13
CA GLN A 95 2.29 6.20 1.11
C GLN A 95 2.53 5.03 2.05
N ARG A 96 3.74 4.94 2.60
CA ARG A 96 3.97 4.07 3.75
C ARG A 96 3.14 4.61 4.90
N LYS A 97 2.11 3.86 5.32
CA LYS A 97 1.50 4.11 6.62
C LYS A 97 2.47 3.61 7.68
N ASN A 98 3.08 4.54 8.42
CA ASN A 98 3.70 4.20 9.69
C ASN A 98 2.58 3.70 10.60
N LEU A 99 2.54 2.39 10.83
CA LEU A 99 1.73 1.83 11.89
C LEU A 99 2.26 2.42 13.20
N GLN A 100 1.56 3.41 13.75
CA GLN A 100 1.77 3.84 15.12
C GLN A 100 1.27 2.69 16.00
N ALA A 101 2.14 1.70 16.20
CA ALA A 101 1.89 0.59 17.10
C ALA A 101 1.91 1.13 18.53
N THR A 102 0.80 1.71 18.98
CA THR A 102 0.57 1.78 20.42
C THR A 102 0.48 0.33 20.89
N ARG A 103 1.20 -0.02 21.95
CA ARG A 103 0.96 -1.28 22.68
C ARG A 103 -0.45 -1.22 23.26
N SER A 104 -1.47 -1.43 22.42
CA SER A 104 -2.86 -1.06 22.69
C SER A 104 -3.39 -1.73 23.95
N TRP A 105 -2.94 -2.96 24.23
CA TRP A 105 -3.25 -3.69 25.47
C TRP A 105 -2.64 -3.03 26.71
N ASN A 106 -1.37 -2.60 26.65
CA ASN A 106 -0.72 -1.88 27.75
C ASN A 106 -1.37 -0.49 27.96
N PHE A 107 -1.76 0.19 26.88
CA PHE A 107 -2.39 1.52 26.93
C PHE A 107 -3.79 1.47 27.57
N LEU A 108 -4.54 0.40 27.33
CA LEU A 108 -5.86 0.17 27.94
C LEU A 108 -5.79 -0.45 29.35
N GLY A 109 -4.59 -0.68 29.89
CA GLY A 109 -4.41 -1.33 31.20
C GLY A 109 -4.94 -2.77 31.23
N LEU A 110 -4.99 -3.41 30.07
CA LEU A 110 -5.49 -4.77 29.88
C LEU A 110 -4.43 -5.80 30.26
N GLU A 111 -3.17 -5.47 30.01
CA GLU A 111 -2.00 -6.29 30.34
C GLU A 111 -0.89 -5.42 30.93
N ASN A 112 -0.05 -6.02 31.78
CA ASN A 112 1.17 -5.37 32.25
C ASN A 112 2.29 -5.47 31.18
N ASN A 113 3.41 -4.80 31.42
CA ASN A 113 4.55 -4.78 30.48
C ASN A 113 5.16 -6.17 30.18
N ASN A 114 4.75 -7.21 30.92
CA ASN A 114 5.17 -8.59 30.77
C ASN A 114 4.09 -9.48 30.13
N GLY A 115 2.99 -8.89 29.61
CA GLY A 115 1.87 -9.62 28.99
C GLY A 115 0.98 -10.38 29.98
N GLN A 116 1.09 -10.10 31.29
CA GLN A 116 0.24 -10.72 32.29
C GLN A 116 -1.00 -9.86 32.53
N ILE A 117 -2.15 -10.50 32.69
CA ILE A 117 -3.42 -9.86 33.03
C ILE A 117 -3.46 -9.66 34.56
N PRO A 118 -3.35 -8.41 35.07
CA PRO A 118 -3.39 -8.18 36.50
C PRO A 118 -4.81 -8.36 37.06
N MET A 119 -4.91 -8.76 38.33
CA MET A 119 -6.19 -8.77 39.04
C MET A 119 -6.75 -7.35 39.13
N GLY A 120 -8.03 -7.19 38.78
CA GLY A 120 -8.71 -5.91 38.64
C GLY A 120 -8.57 -5.23 37.28
N SER A 121 -7.93 -5.89 36.30
CA SER A 121 -7.85 -5.43 34.91
C SER A 121 -9.25 -5.27 34.29
N LEU A 122 -9.31 -4.48 33.20
CA LEU A 122 -10.57 -4.29 32.49
C LEU A 122 -11.06 -5.61 31.85
N TRP A 123 -10.16 -6.54 31.52
CA TRP A 123 -10.51 -7.90 31.06
C TRP A 123 -11.30 -8.67 32.12
N GLU A 124 -10.82 -8.71 33.35
CA GLU A 124 -11.52 -9.40 34.44
C GLU A 124 -12.88 -8.74 34.74
N LYS A 125 -12.90 -7.40 34.79
CA LYS A 125 -14.13 -6.63 35.02
C LYS A 125 -15.17 -6.80 33.91
N ALA A 126 -14.73 -6.95 32.67
CA ALA A 126 -15.59 -7.16 31.51
C ALA A 126 -15.88 -8.64 31.23
N ARG A 127 -15.52 -9.57 32.14
CA ARG A 127 -15.64 -11.02 31.93
C ARG A 127 -15.04 -11.47 30.60
N PHE A 128 -13.87 -10.93 30.26
CA PHE A 128 -13.13 -11.20 29.04
C PHE A 128 -13.91 -10.95 27.73
N GLY A 129 -14.96 -10.11 27.78
CA GLY A 129 -15.80 -9.85 26.62
C GLY A 129 -16.88 -10.89 26.36
N GLU A 130 -17.33 -11.61 27.40
CA GLU A 130 -18.52 -12.48 27.33
C GLU A 130 -19.69 -11.70 26.69
N ASP A 131 -20.16 -12.20 25.54
CA ASP A 131 -21.22 -11.64 24.70
C ASP A 131 -20.96 -10.27 24.03
N VAL A 132 -19.70 -9.82 23.95
CA VAL A 132 -19.32 -8.56 23.28
C VAL A 132 -18.31 -8.80 22.15
N ILE A 133 -18.69 -8.47 20.91
CA ILE A 133 -17.74 -8.37 19.80
C ILE A 133 -17.10 -6.98 19.84
N ILE A 134 -15.85 -6.89 20.31
CA ILE A 134 -15.05 -5.66 20.18
C ILE A 134 -14.40 -5.66 18.79
N GLY A 135 -14.95 -4.85 17.88
CA GLY A 135 -14.37 -4.64 16.56
C GLY A 135 -13.13 -3.75 16.63
N GLY A 136 -11.94 -4.34 16.58
CA GLY A 136 -10.71 -3.67 16.13
C GLY A 136 -9.48 -3.78 17.04
N ASN A 137 -8.47 -4.50 16.56
CA ASN A 137 -7.06 -4.09 16.56
C ASN A 137 -6.40 -4.80 15.36
N LEU A 138 -5.84 -4.06 14.41
CA LEU A 138 -5.08 -4.64 13.29
C LEU A 138 -3.66 -4.93 13.79
N ASP A 139 -3.54 -6.06 14.49
CA ASP A 139 -2.27 -6.55 15.01
C ASP A 139 -1.70 -7.59 14.04
N THR A 140 -0.63 -7.25 13.33
CA THR A 140 0.17 -8.27 12.62
C THR A 140 1.06 -8.92 13.66
N GLY A 141 0.54 -10.00 14.26
CA GLY A 141 1.26 -10.81 15.23
C GLY A 141 2.66 -11.18 14.72
N ASN A 142 3.66 -10.83 15.52
CA ASN A 142 5.00 -11.41 15.47
C ASN A 142 5.16 -12.37 16.64
#